data_AF-A0A2V9MGV4-F1
#
_entry.id   AF-A0A2V9MGV4-F1
#
_cell.length_a   1.000
_cell.length_b   1.000
_cell.length_c   1.000
_cell.angle_alpha   90.00
_cell.angle_beta   90.00
_cell.angle_gamma   90.00
#
_symmetry.space_group_name_H-M   'P 1'
#
loop_
_entity.id
_entity.type
_entity.pdbx_description
1 polymer ?
#
loop_
_entity_poly.entity_id
_entity_poly.type
_entity_poly.pdbx_seq_one_letter_code
_entity_poly.pdbx_strand_id
1 'polypeptide(L)' 'MEETLEHKLARLEAENTALKSRRAGQLSLKVSEKGGLSVYGLGRFPVTLYKEQWSKLLAFAEEIQKFLKENDHLLKSKE' A
#
# COMPACT_ATOMS: atom_id res chain seq x y z
N MET A 1 -28.59 20.29 -9.68
CA MET A 1 -27.41 21.13 -9.40
C MET A 1 -26.20 20.32 -9.81
N GLU A 2 -25.56 20.73 -10.90
CA GLU A 2 -24.31 20.13 -11.38
C GLU A 2 -23.26 20.33 -10.28
N GLU A 3 -22.82 19.23 -9.67
CA GLU A 3 -21.69 19.24 -8.76
C GLU A 3 -20.48 19.73 -9.59
N THR A 4 -20.13 21.01 -9.42
CA THR A 4 -19.11 21.66 -10.26
C THR A 4 -17.82 20.88 -10.15
N LEU A 5 -17.08 20.81 -11.25
CA LEU A 5 -15.80 20.10 -11.31
C LEU A 5 -14.85 20.56 -10.19
N GLU A 6 -14.95 21.82 -9.78
CA GLU A 6 -14.23 22.42 -8.67
C GLU A 6 -14.59 21.79 -7.31
N HIS A 7 -15.87 21.50 -7.05
CA HIS A 7 -16.31 20.80 -5.85
C HIS A 7 -15.81 19.35 -5.80
N LYS A 8 -15.80 18.66 -6.96
CA LYS A 8 -15.23 17.31 -7.08
C LYS A 8 -13.73 17.31 -6.84
N LEU A 9 -13.03 18.30 -7.41
CA LEU A 9 -11.58 18.43 -7.24
C LEU A 9 -11.22 18.67 -5.77
N ALA A 10 -11.90 19.63 -5.13
CA ALA A 10 -11.68 19.94 -3.72
C ALA A 10 -11.96 18.73 -2.81
N ARG A 11 -13.02 17.96 -3.09
CA ARG A 11 -13.32 16.73 -2.36
C ARG A 11 -12.25 15.66 -2.57
N LEU A 12 -11.84 15.43 -3.82
CA LEU A 12 -10.79 14.48 -4.16
C LEU A 12 -9.45 14.87 -3.54
N GLU A 13 -9.10 16.14 -3.50
CA GLU A 13 -7.86 16.63 -2.87
C GLU A 13 -7.91 16.51 -1.34
N ALA A 14 -9.05 16.79 -0.71
CA ALA A 14 -9.25 16.59 0.72
C ALA A 14 -9.16 15.10 1.09
N GLU A 15 -9.81 14.22 0.33
CA GLU A 15 -9.71 12.76 0.47
C GLU A 15 -8.27 12.29 0.25
N ASN A 16 -7.57 12.80 -0.76
CA ASN A 16 -6.18 12.45 -1.05
C ASN A 16 -5.24 12.91 0.05
N THR A 17 -5.45 14.10 0.63
CA THR A 17 -4.65 14.63 1.74
C THR A 17 -4.88 13.85 3.03
N ALA A 18 -6.13 13.50 3.36
CA ALA A 18 -6.48 12.66 4.50
C ALA A 18 -5.96 11.21 4.34
N LEU A 19 -5.97 10.66 3.12
CA LEU A 19 -5.38 9.36 2.81
C LEU A 19 -3.85 9.39 2.87
N LYS A 20 -3.22 10.48 2.42
CA LYS A 20 -1.77 10.69 2.50
C LYS A 20 -1.29 10.81 3.95
N SER A 21 -2.01 11.53 4.81
CA SER A 21 -1.66 11.68 6.23
C SER A 21 -1.84 10.39 7.02
N ARG A 22 -2.87 9.58 6.72
CA ARG A 22 -3.05 8.23 7.30
C ARG A 22 -1.99 7.23 6.84
N ARG A 23 -1.41 7.41 5.65
CA ARG A 23 -0.40 6.52 5.06
C ARG A 23 1.03 6.88 5.38
N ALA A 24 1.29 8.06 5.95
CA ALA A 24 2.65 8.46 6.34
C ALA A 24 3.16 7.55 7.46
N GLY A 25 3.86 6.48 7.08
CA GLY A 25 4.42 5.48 7.99
C GLY A 25 3.67 4.16 8.06
N GLN A 26 2.57 3.95 7.33
CA GLN A 26 1.91 2.64 7.30
C GLN A 26 2.34 1.85 6.06
N LEU A 27 2.81 0.62 6.26
CA LEU A 27 3.09 -0.30 5.15
C LEU A 27 1.79 -0.61 4.43
N SER A 28 1.83 -0.66 3.10
CA SER A 28 0.66 -1.04 2.30
C SER A 28 1.01 -2.11 1.30
N LEU A 29 0.03 -2.96 1.01
CA LEU A 29 0.16 -4.14 0.17
C LEU A 29 -0.68 -3.97 -1.09
N LYS A 30 -0.15 -4.39 -2.23
CA LYS A 30 -0.90 -4.42 -3.50
C LYS A 30 -0.50 -5.63 -4.32
N VAL A 31 -1.49 -6.39 -4.80
CA VAL A 31 -1.28 -7.37 -5.86
C VAL A 31 -1.26 -6.63 -7.20
N SER A 32 -0.22 -6.85 -7.99
CA SER A 32 -0.12 -6.33 -9.35
C SER A 32 -0.97 -7.15 -10.31
N GLU A 33 -1.34 -6.59 -11.47
CA GLU A 33 -2.04 -7.33 -12.53
C GLU A 33 -1.23 -8.55 -13.05
N LYS A 34 0.09 -8.53 -12.81
CA LYS A 34 0.98 -9.65 -13.12
C LYS A 34 0.97 -10.75 -12.04
N GLY A 35 0.19 -10.59 -10.97
CA GLY A 35 0.04 -11.54 -9.86
C GLY A 35 1.17 -11.51 -8.82
N GLY A 36 2.03 -10.49 -8.84
CA GLY A 36 3.06 -10.28 -7.82
C GLY A 36 2.58 -9.35 -6.70
N LEU A 37 2.88 -9.69 -5.44
CA LEU A 37 2.65 -8.84 -4.28
C LEU A 37 3.75 -7.78 -4.13
N SER A 38 3.37 -6.52 -3.95
CA SER A 38 4.27 -5.40 -3.67
C SER A 38 4.00 -4.80 -2.29
N VAL A 39 5.08 -4.51 -1.55
CA VAL A 39 5.04 -3.79 -0.27
C VAL A 39 5.52 -2.35 -0.49
N TYR A 40 4.70 -1.37 -0.12
CA TYR A 40 5.00 0.05 -0.20
C TYR A 40 5.24 0.65 1.19
N GLY A 41 5.91 1.81 1.21
CA GLY A 41 6.21 2.54 2.45
C GLY A 41 7.61 2.27 3.01
N LEU A 42 8.45 1.49 2.31
CA LEU A 42 9.82 1.17 2.71
C LEU A 42 10.91 1.98 2.00
N GLY A 43 10.58 2.67 0.89
CA GLY A 43 11.54 3.41 0.07
C GLY A 43 11.43 3.04 -1.42
N ARG A 44 12.36 3.54 -2.23
CA ARG A 44 12.49 3.16 -3.64
C ARG A 44 13.48 2.01 -3.78
N PHE A 45 13.25 1.13 -4.75
CA PHE A 45 14.12 -0.01 -5.02
C PHE A 45 15.45 0.43 -5.67
N PRO A 46 16.60 -0.18 -5.32
CA PRO A 46 16.79 -1.13 -4.22
C PRO A 46 16.71 -0.44 -2.85
N VAL A 47 16.12 -1.12 -1.86
CA VAL A 47 15.88 -0.54 -0.53
C VAL A 47 16.87 -1.09 0.50
N THR A 48 17.56 -0.20 1.18
CA THR A 48 18.36 -0.52 2.37
C THR A 48 17.58 -0.11 3.62
N LEU A 49 17.37 -1.05 4.54
CA LEU A 49 16.63 -0.83 5.77
C LEU A 49 17.56 -0.84 6.99
N TYR A 50 17.40 0.14 7.87
CA TYR A 50 18.01 0.16 9.19
C TYR A 50 17.26 -0.75 10.18
N LYS A 51 17.87 -1.07 11.31
CA LYS A 51 17.35 -2.03 12.31
C LYS A 51 15.88 -1.81 12.69
N GLU A 52 15.49 -0.57 12.96
CA GLU A 52 14.11 -0.23 13.35
C GLU A 52 13.13 -0.44 12.20
N GLN A 53 13.56 -0.17 10.96
CA GLN A 53 12.74 -0.39 9.77
C GLN A 53 12.56 -1.89 9.49
N TRP A 54 13.59 -2.70 9.72
CA TRP A 54 13.48 -4.17 9.72
C TRP A 54 12.49 -4.65 10.78
N SER A 55 12.61 -4.15 12.01
CA SER A 55 11.73 -4.54 13.12
C SER A 55 10.27 -4.22 12.79
N LYS A 56 10.01 -3.06 12.18
CA LYS A 56 8.68 -2.65 11.72
C LYS A 56 8.14 -3.53 10.59
N LEU A 57 8.97 -3.91 9.62
CA LEU A 57 8.57 -4.81 8.54
C LEU A 57 8.24 -6.21 9.07
N LEU A 58 9.07 -6.74 9.95
CA LEU A 58 8.88 -8.07 10.53
C LEU A 58 7.64 -8.13 11.44
N ALA A 59 7.34 -7.05 12.18
CA ALA A 59 6.09 -6.94 12.94
C ALA A 59 4.84 -6.93 12.04
N PHE A 60 4.98 -6.60 10.75
CA PHE A 60 3.90 -6.60 9.78
C PHE A 60 3.78 -7.93 9.00
N ALA A 61 4.57 -8.94 9.36
CA ALA A 61 4.59 -10.23 8.66
C ALA A 61 3.23 -10.95 8.71
N GLU A 62 2.52 -10.92 9.84
CA GLU A 62 1.22 -11.58 9.98
C GLU A 62 0.17 -10.97 9.04
N GLU A 63 0.16 -9.65 8.92
CA GLU A 63 -0.73 -8.93 8.00
C GLU A 63 -0.42 -9.26 6.54
N ILE A 64 0.87 -9.41 6.19
CA ILE A 64 1.29 -9.89 4.86
C ILE A 64 0.76 -11.30 4.60
N GLN A 65 0.91 -12.22 5.57
CA GLN A 65 0.43 -13.59 5.43
C GLN A 65 -1.09 -13.66 5.29
N LYS A 66 -1.82 -12.85 6.05
CA LYS A 66 -3.28 -12.75 5.95
C LYS A 66 -3.69 -12.23 4.57
N PHE A 67 -3.06 -11.15 4.11
CA PHE A 67 -3.35 -10.56 2.81
C PHE A 67 -3.06 -11.53 1.65
N LEU A 68 -1.97 -12.31 1.73
CA LEU A 68 -1.66 -13.36 0.75
C LEU A 68 -2.79 -14.39 0.68
N LYS A 69 -3.27 -14.89 1.82
CA LYS A 69 -4.37 -15.88 1.86
C LYS A 69 -5.67 -15.32 1.30
N GLU A 70 -6.02 -14.09 1.63
CA GLU A 70 -7.25 -13.42 1.14
C GLU A 70 -7.20 -13.19 -0.39
N ASN A 71 -6.00 -12.99 -0.95
CA ASN A 71 -5.78 -12.67 -2.35
C ASN A 71 -5.14 -13.81 -3.16
N ASP A 72 -5.15 -15.04 -2.63
CA ASP A 72 -4.48 -16.20 -3.23
C ASP A 72 -4.86 -16.39 -4.71
N HIS A 73 -6.15 -16.21 -5.02
CA HIS A 73 -6.71 -16.26 -6.37
C HIS A 73 -6.14 -15.23 -7.37
N LEU A 74 -5.53 -14.14 -6.89
CA LEU A 74 -4.91 -13.11 -7.74
C LEU A 74 -3.39 -13.31 -7.88
N LEU A 75 -2.79 -14.19 -7.06
CA LEU A 75 -1.36 -14.38 -7.01
C LEU A 75 -0.92 -15.42 -8.04
N LYS A 76 0.20 -15.13 -8.70
CA LYS A 76 0.84 -16.09 -9.60
C LYS A 76 2.06 -16.70 -8.92
N SER A 77 2.10 -18.02 -8.86
CA SER A 77 3.34 -18.75 -8.56
C SER A 77 4.27 -18.66 -9.76
N LYS A 78 5.52 -18.25 -9.51
CA LYS A 78 6.59 -18.42 -10.49
C LYS A 78 7.36 -19.68 -10.10
N GLU A 79 7.41 -20.63 -11.03
CA GLU A 79 8.42 -21.70 -11.05
C GLU A 79 9.64 -21.25 -11.88
#